data_AF-A0A7C7ZQW3-F1
#
_entry.id   AF-A0A7C7ZQW3-F1
#
_cell.length_a   1.000
_cell.length_b   1.000
_cell.length_c   1.000
_cell.angle_alpha   90.00
_cell.angle_beta   90.00
_cell.angle_gamma   90.00
#
_symmetry.space_group_name_H-M   'P 1'
#
loop_
_entity.id
_entity.type
_entity.pdbx_description
1 polymer ?
#
loop_
_entity_poly.entity_id
_entity_poly.type
_entity_poly.pdbx_seq_one_letter_code
_entity_poly.pdbx_strand_id
1 'polypeptide(L)' 'MAGHSKWHNIQHRKGAQDAKRGKVFTKLIKEIVIAAKAGGGVIENNPGLRMVIDKALA' A
#
# COMPACT_ATOMS: atom_id res chain seq x y z
N MET A 1 35.31 10.61 -7.19
CA MET A 1 34.08 11.33 -7.60
C MET A 1 32.93 10.34 -7.70
N ALA A 2 32.04 10.30 -6.71
CA ALA A 2 30.80 9.49 -6.71
C ALA A 2 29.53 10.36 -6.93
N GLY A 3 29.72 11.61 -7.39
CA GLY A 3 28.64 12.60 -7.52
C GLY A 3 27.68 12.35 -8.68
N HIS A 4 28.18 11.89 -9.83
CA HIS A 4 27.36 11.72 -11.03
C HIS A 4 26.45 10.48 -10.99
N SER A 5 26.84 9.40 -10.30
CA SER A 5 26.06 8.15 -10.24
C SER A 5 25.13 8.04 -9.03
N LYS A 6 25.25 8.95 -8.05
CA LYS A 6 24.44 8.95 -6.83
C LYS A 6 22.94 9.00 -7.14
N TRP A 7 22.53 9.92 -8.02
CA TRP A 7 21.12 10.07 -8.38
C TRP A 7 20.59 8.83 -9.12
N HIS A 8 21.33 8.32 -10.11
CA HIS A 8 20.93 7.13 -10.86
C HIS A 8 20.71 5.92 -9.94
N ASN A 9 21.62 5.69 -9.00
CA ASN A 9 21.47 4.59 -8.02
C ASN A 9 20.25 4.79 -7.11
N ILE A 10 19.99 6.02 -6.66
CA ILE A 10 18.80 6.34 -5.86
C ILE A 10 17.53 6.10 -6.68
N GLN A 11 17.50 6.57 -7.93
CA GLN A 11 16.36 6.42 -8.83
C GLN A 11 16.04 4.93 -9.09
N HIS A 12 17.04 4.12 -9.43
CA HIS A 12 16.83 2.68 -9.67
C HIS A 12 16.33 1.95 -8.42
N ARG A 13 16.97 2.20 -7.26
CA ARG A 13 16.56 1.57 -6.00
C ARG A 13 15.14 1.99 -5.60
N LYS A 14 14.84 3.28 -5.68
CA LYS A 14 13.52 3.83 -5.34
C LYS A 14 12.45 3.30 -6.31
N GLY A 15 12.71 3.29 -7.61
CA GLY A 15 11.77 2.76 -8.61
C GLY A 15 11.42 1.29 -8.36
N ALA A 16 12.41 0.45 -8.02
CA ALA A 16 12.15 -0.94 -7.66
C ALA A 16 11.33 -1.09 -6.36
N GLN A 17 11.56 -0.22 -5.38
CA GLN A 17 10.79 -0.20 -4.12
C GLN A 17 9.35 0.27 -4.35
N ASP A 18 9.18 1.33 -5.13
CA ASP A 18 7.86 1.90 -5.47
C ASP A 18 7.03 0.90 -6.30
N ALA A 19 7.65 0.18 -7.24
CA ALA A 19 6.97 -0.87 -7.99
C ALA A 19 6.50 -2.03 -7.11
N LYS A 20 7.27 -2.41 -6.09
CA LYS A 20 6.86 -3.43 -5.11
C LYS A 20 5.72 -2.91 -4.23
N ARG A 21 5.81 -1.67 -3.74
CA ARG A 21 4.76 -1.02 -2.94
C ARG A 21 3.46 -0.86 -3.71
N GLY A 22 3.53 -0.46 -4.98
CA GLY A 22 2.35 -0.30 -5.83
C GLY A 22 1.52 -1.58 -5.93
N LYS A 23 2.16 -2.75 -6.08
CA LYS A 23 1.47 -4.05 -6.11
C LYS A 23 0.73 -4.35 -4.80
N VAL A 24 1.31 -3.99 -3.65
CA VAL A 24 0.69 -4.19 -2.34
C VAL A 24 -0.47 -3.21 -2.15
N PHE A 25 -0.27 -1.95 -2.54
CA PHE A 25 -1.28 -0.89 -2.44
C PHE A 25 -2.56 -1.22 -3.22
N THR A 26 -2.43 -1.70 -4.46
CA THR A 26 -3.60 -2.12 -5.25
C THR A 26 -4.36 -3.29 -4.60
N LYS A 27 -3.66 -4.23 -3.96
CA LYS A 27 -4.31 -5.34 -3.24
C LYS A 27 -5.06 -4.84 -2.01
N LEU A 28 -4.45 -3.95 -1.22
CA LEU A 28 -5.08 -3.35 -0.04
C LEU A 28 -6.34 -2.57 -0.42
N ILE A 29 -6.30 -1.73 -1.46
CA ILE A 29 -7.50 -1.03 -1.94
C ILE A 29 -8.62 -2.01 -2.28
N LYS A 30 -8.29 -3.09 -3.01
CA LYS A 30 -9.29 -4.11 -3.37
C LYS A 30 -9.89 -4.78 -2.13
N GLU A 31 -9.07 -5.14 -1.15
CA GLU A 31 -9.51 -5.71 0.12
C GLU A 31 -10.43 -4.74 0.89
N ILE A 32 -10.08 -3.45 0.97
CA ILE A 32 -10.88 -2.41 1.63
C ILE A 32 -12.25 -2.29 0.96
N VAL A 33 -12.29 -2.20 -0.37
CA VAL A 33 -13.54 -2.06 -1.13
C VAL A 33 -14.45 -3.28 -0.95
N ILE A 34 -13.88 -4.49 -0.95
CA ILE A 34 -14.65 -5.72 -0.72
C ILE A 34 -15.19 -5.74 0.71
N ALA A 35 -14.37 -5.44 1.72
CA ALA A 35 -14.78 -5.43 3.12
C ALA A 35 -15.89 -4.38 3.37
N ALA A 36 -15.75 -3.18 2.81
CA ALA A 36 -16.75 -2.12 2.92
C ALA A 36 -18.06 -2.47 2.21
N LYS A 37 -18.01 -3.17 1.06
CA LYS A 37 -19.22 -3.66 0.38
C LYS A 37 -19.92 -4.77 1.16
N ALA A 38 -19.18 -5.64 1.83
CA ALA A 38 -19.74 -6.79 2.55
C ALA A 38 -20.38 -6.40 3.90
N GLY A 39 -19.74 -5.52 4.66
CA GLY A 39 -20.17 -5.17 6.03
C GLY A 39 -20.53 -3.71 6.25
N GLY A 40 -20.65 -2.92 5.17
CA GLY A 40 -20.89 -1.48 5.24
C GLY A 40 -19.61 -0.67 5.49
N GLY A 41 -19.69 0.63 5.21
CA GLY A 41 -18.54 1.56 5.27
C GLY A 41 -18.19 2.08 6.66
N VAL A 42 -18.89 1.64 7.71
CA VAL A 42 -18.60 2.05 9.09
C VAL A 42 -17.63 1.06 9.72
N ILE A 43 -16.40 1.50 9.94
CA ILE A 43 -15.29 0.69 10.47
C ILE A 43 -15.67 0.05 11.82
N GLU A 44 -16.38 0.79 12.68
CA GLU A 44 -16.70 0.32 14.03
C GLU A 44 -17.57 -0.95 14.04
N ASN A 45 -18.44 -1.07 13.04
CA ASN A 45 -19.41 -2.16 12.92
C ASN A 45 -18.95 -3.27 11.95
N ASN A 46 -17.75 -3.13 11.39
CA ASN A 46 -17.21 -4.05 10.39
C ASN A 46 -15.80 -4.51 10.78
N PRO A 47 -15.67 -5.62 11.54
CA PRO A 47 -14.38 -6.14 11.98
C PRO A 47 -13.43 -6.45 10.81
N GLY A 48 -13.96 -6.91 9.67
CA GLY A 48 -13.17 -7.17 8.48
C GLY A 48 -12.58 -5.90 7.88
N LEU A 49 -13.35 -4.82 7.83
CA LEU A 49 -12.86 -3.52 7.37
C LEU A 49 -11.80 -2.94 8.33
N ARG A 50 -11.99 -3.08 9.65
CA ARG A 50 -11.00 -2.65 10.66
C ARG A 50 -9.66 -3.36 10.44
N MET A 51 -9.66 -4.68 10.33
CA MET A 51 -8.42 -5.45 10.10
C MET A 51 -7.67 -5.05 8.82
N VAL A 52 -8.40 -4.80 7.73
CA VAL A 52 -7.76 -4.40 6.46
C VAL A 52 -7.17 -2.98 6.56
N ILE A 53 -7.84 -2.08 7.27
CA ILE A 53 -7.32 -0.72 7.50
C ILE A 53 -6.05 -0.76 8.37
N ASP A 54 -6.05 -1.55 9.45
CA ASP A 54 -4.87 -1.71 10.30
C ASP A 54 -3.67 -2.25 9.51
N LYS A 55 -3.92 -3.24 8.63
CA LYS A 55 -2.92 -3.79 7.72
C LYS A 55 -2.41 -2.78 6.68
N ALA A 56 -3.24 -1.79 6.31
CA ALA A 56 -2.86 -0.76 5.35
C ALA A 56 -2.03 0.38 5.97
N LEU A 57 -2.17 0.60 7.28
CA LEU A 57 -1.45 1.63 8.04
C LEU A 57 -0.13 1.13 8.64
N ALA A 58 0.07 -0.20 8.70
CA ALA A 58 1.31 -0.86 9.10
C ALA A 58 2.40 -0.78 8.02
#